data_AF-A0A7X7RVP1-F1
#
_entry.id   AF-A0A7X7RVP1-F1
#
_cell.length_a   1.000
_cell.length_b   1.000
_cell.length_c   1.000
_cell.angle_alpha   90.00
_cell.angle_beta   90.00
_cell.angle_gamma   90.00
#
_symmetry.space_group_name_H-M   'P 1'
#
loop_
_entity.id
_entity.type
_entity.pdbx_description
1 polymer ?
#
loop_
_entity_poly.entity_id
_entity_poly.type
_entity_poly.pdbx_seq_one_letter_code
_entity_poly.pdbx_strand_id
1 'polypeptide(L)'
;MGKSRLPFDDSDLELALQGDLATLARLDSCGLLLGGGEGLESYTKRLTCFRSRLATLEDELSSKGSSTVEGIELTRGDRIPESLFARISGRCRELYGFEIDWVPGFFIDPSFSLLFGGCAFCWYPEFFTLFIIRRTFKDQERWLIYRRNELISHELCHVARLSLDSSVYEEIFAYRTSDSGFRRLLGGIFRKPYDSFLFLGVTLLLLLAQVVRTQFMPSLPIGPFWLLVGLVFLWFLARHFASIACLRRAERVVREAFGDLHSWPVLFRCTDAEIKELCGMGAESFRSWALSRSEQEIRWKVIVHRFGGGCR
;
A
#
# COMPACT_ATOMS: atom_id res chain seq x y z
N MET A 1 8.35 16.31 -26.62
CA MET A 1 9.37 15.48 -25.93
C MET A 1 9.20 15.68 -24.44
N GLY A 2 8.41 14.81 -23.79
CA GLY A 2 8.25 14.83 -22.34
C GLY A 2 9.48 14.18 -21.70
N LYS A 3 10.15 14.88 -20.77
CA LYS A 3 11.22 14.28 -19.96
C LYS A 3 10.71 13.00 -19.28
N SER A 4 11.60 12.02 -19.15
CA SER A 4 11.39 10.82 -18.35
C SER A 4 10.74 11.20 -17.01
N ARG A 5 9.55 10.64 -16.75
CA ARG A 5 8.76 10.87 -15.53
C ARG A 5 9.34 10.20 -14.30
N LEU A 6 10.42 9.45 -14.46
CA LEU A 6 11.03 8.67 -13.39
C LEU A 6 11.95 9.54 -12.57
N PRO A 7 12.03 9.28 -11.25
CA PRO A 7 12.96 9.98 -10.38
C PRO A 7 14.39 9.45 -10.54
N PHE A 8 14.71 8.68 -11.58
CA PHE A 8 16.02 8.08 -11.77
C PHE A 8 16.39 7.89 -13.25
N ASP A 9 17.69 7.82 -13.50
CA ASP A 9 18.29 7.51 -14.80
C ASP A 9 19.25 6.31 -14.75
N ASP A 10 19.99 6.04 -15.83
CA ASP A 10 20.96 4.94 -15.88
C ASP A 10 22.11 5.10 -14.89
N SER A 11 22.58 6.34 -14.67
CA SER A 11 23.66 6.61 -13.73
C SER A 11 23.23 6.30 -12.30
N ASP A 12 21.98 6.65 -11.95
CA ASP A 12 21.41 6.29 -10.64
C ASP A 12 21.32 4.78 -10.43
N LEU A 13 20.97 4.01 -11.48
CA LEU A 13 20.90 2.55 -11.39
C LEU A 13 22.29 1.92 -11.23
N GLU A 14 23.30 2.45 -11.91
CA GLU A 14 24.69 2.03 -11.73
C GLU A 14 25.20 2.33 -10.31
N LEU A 15 24.94 3.52 -9.79
CA LEU A 15 25.28 3.91 -8.42
C LEU A 15 24.55 3.05 -7.38
N ALA A 16 23.26 2.80 -7.59
CA ALA A 16 22.48 1.91 -6.73
C ALA A 16 23.04 0.48 -6.74
N LEU A 17 23.45 -0.04 -7.90
CA LEU A 17 24.06 -1.37 -8.02
C LEU A 17 25.40 -1.46 -7.28
N GLN A 18 26.17 -0.37 -7.25
CA GLN A 18 27.42 -0.25 -6.49
C GLN A 18 27.18 -0.08 -4.97
N GLY A 19 25.92 0.06 -4.55
CA GLY A 19 25.56 0.23 -3.15
C GLY A 19 25.74 1.66 -2.64
N ASP A 20 25.71 2.66 -3.53
CA ASP A 20 25.76 4.07 -3.13
C ASP A 20 24.55 4.42 -2.26
N LEU A 21 24.83 4.68 -0.98
CA LEU A 21 23.80 4.81 0.04
C LEU A 21 22.98 6.08 -0.13
N ALA A 22 23.56 7.15 -0.66
CA ALA A 22 22.86 8.40 -0.94
C ALA A 22 21.82 8.21 -2.06
N THR A 23 22.21 7.54 -3.14
CA THR A 23 21.31 7.20 -4.24
C THR A 23 20.19 6.27 -3.77
N LEU A 24 20.51 5.21 -3.03
CA LEU A 24 19.49 4.31 -2.48
C LEU A 24 18.52 5.02 -1.53
N ALA A 25 19.02 5.91 -0.67
CA ALA A 25 18.18 6.71 0.22
C ALA A 25 17.26 7.67 -0.54
N ARG A 26 17.75 8.25 -1.64
CA ARG A 26 16.96 9.11 -2.53
C ARG A 26 15.87 8.33 -3.25
N LEU A 27 16.18 7.16 -3.83
CA LEU A 27 15.19 6.28 -4.47
C LEU A 27 14.12 5.82 -3.47
N ASP A 28 14.54 5.45 -2.25
CA ASP A 28 13.64 5.11 -1.15
C ASP A 28 12.75 6.31 -0.74
N SER A 29 13.26 7.55 -0.82
CA SER A 29 12.45 8.75 -0.60
C SER A 29 11.44 9.03 -1.72
N CYS A 30 11.70 8.49 -2.91
CA CYS A 30 10.77 8.52 -4.04
C CYS A 30 9.75 7.36 -4.01
N GLY A 31 9.67 6.59 -2.91
CA GLY A 31 8.77 5.44 -2.78
C GLY A 31 9.23 4.19 -3.52
N LEU A 32 10.46 4.15 -4.05
CA LEU A 32 11.05 2.97 -4.67
C LEU A 32 11.76 2.12 -3.60
N LEU A 33 10.98 1.57 -2.67
CA LEU A 33 11.51 0.83 -1.53
C LEU A 33 12.16 -0.49 -1.95
N LEU A 34 13.26 -0.84 -1.29
CA LEU A 34 13.85 -2.19 -1.35
C LEU A 34 12.91 -3.19 -0.67
N GLY A 35 12.77 -4.38 -1.26
CA GLY A 35 11.99 -5.48 -0.70
C GLY A 35 12.67 -6.22 0.46
N GLY A 36 11.91 -7.10 1.12
CA GLY A 36 12.45 -7.99 2.15
C GLY A 36 13.43 -8.99 1.54
N GLY A 37 14.71 -8.92 1.93
CA GLY A 37 15.77 -9.77 1.36
C GLY A 37 16.14 -9.45 -0.10
N GLU A 38 15.66 -8.34 -0.66
CA GLU A 38 16.00 -7.93 -2.03
C GLU A 38 17.46 -7.44 -2.10
N GLY A 39 18.28 -8.11 -2.91
CA GLY A 39 19.64 -7.69 -3.21
C GLY A 39 19.69 -6.56 -4.24
N LEU A 40 20.83 -5.88 -4.33
CA LEU A 40 21.04 -4.74 -5.24
C LEU A 40 20.80 -5.09 -6.72
N GLU A 41 21.25 -6.26 -7.17
CA GLU A 41 21.03 -6.72 -8.55
C GLU A 41 19.55 -6.91 -8.87
N SER A 42 18.79 -7.52 -7.94
CA SER A 42 17.35 -7.72 -8.11
C SER A 42 16.62 -6.37 -8.12
N TYR A 43 17.01 -5.47 -7.22
CA TYR A 43 16.46 -4.12 -7.10
C TYR A 43 16.64 -3.31 -8.38
N THR A 44 17.85 -3.22 -8.91
CA THR A 44 18.13 -2.42 -10.12
C THR A 44 17.53 -3.06 -11.37
N LYS A 45 17.50 -4.40 -11.45
CA LYS A 45 16.79 -5.12 -12.52
C LYS A 45 15.29 -4.79 -12.50
N ARG A 46 14.66 -4.81 -11.33
CA ARG A 46 13.26 -4.43 -11.15
C ARG A 46 13.00 -3.00 -11.62
N LEU A 47 13.81 -2.03 -11.20
CA LEU A 47 13.67 -0.63 -11.63
C LEU A 47 13.88 -0.45 -13.15
N THR A 48 14.81 -1.21 -13.74
CA THR A 48 15.04 -1.22 -15.19
C THR A 48 13.82 -1.74 -15.95
N CYS A 49 13.25 -2.86 -15.49
CA CYS A 49 12.03 -3.43 -16.05
C CYS A 49 10.85 -2.46 -15.91
N PHE A 50 10.69 -1.86 -14.73
CA PHE A 50 9.67 -0.83 -14.47
C PHE A 50 9.76 0.31 -15.48
N ARG A 51 10.95 0.88 -15.67
CA ARG A 51 11.19 1.97 -16.63
C ARG A 51 10.82 1.58 -18.05
N SER A 52 11.24 0.38 -18.48
CA SER A 52 10.94 -0.12 -19.83
C SER A 52 9.44 -0.24 -20.06
N ARG A 53 8.69 -0.80 -19.10
CA ARG A 53 7.22 -0.92 -19.18
C ARG A 53 6.54 0.45 -19.19
N LEU A 54 7.00 1.38 -18.37
CA LEU A 54 6.46 2.74 -18.36
C LEU A 54 6.70 3.43 -19.69
N ALA A 55 7.89 3.31 -20.28
CA ALA A 55 8.21 3.88 -21.59
C ALA A 55 7.26 3.33 -22.68
N THR A 56 7.03 2.02 -22.70
CA THR A 56 6.06 1.41 -23.63
C THR A 56 4.66 1.99 -23.47
N LEU A 57 4.17 2.15 -22.23
CA LEU A 57 2.85 2.76 -21.98
C LEU A 57 2.80 4.21 -22.48
N GLU A 58 3.84 5.01 -22.20
CA GLU A 58 3.91 6.41 -22.64
C GLU A 58 3.97 6.54 -24.17
N ASP A 59 4.69 5.65 -24.84
CA ASP A 59 4.79 5.61 -26.30
C ASP A 59 3.45 5.23 -26.93
N GLU A 60 2.71 4.28 -26.37
CA GLU A 60 1.36 3.92 -26.82
C GLU A 60 0.38 5.08 -26.63
N LEU A 61 0.37 5.72 -25.45
CA LEU A 61 -0.48 6.87 -25.17
C LEU A 61 -0.15 8.08 -26.05
N SER A 62 1.13 8.25 -26.43
CA SER A 62 1.58 9.34 -27.29
C SER A 62 1.29 9.10 -28.76
N SER A 63 1.43 7.85 -29.23
CA SER A 63 1.27 7.49 -30.65
C SER A 63 -0.18 7.20 -31.03
N LYS A 64 -0.92 6.46 -30.21
CA LYS A 64 -2.30 6.00 -30.48
C LYS A 64 -3.35 6.81 -29.74
N GLY A 65 -2.98 7.54 -28.69
CA GLY A 65 -3.91 8.28 -27.83
C GLY A 65 -4.58 7.44 -26.74
N SER A 66 -4.53 6.11 -26.86
CA SER A 66 -4.97 5.15 -25.86
C SER A 66 -4.07 3.91 -25.77
N SER A 67 -4.14 3.22 -24.63
CA SER A 67 -3.50 1.93 -24.35
C SER A 67 -4.48 1.05 -23.58
N THR A 68 -4.45 -0.27 -23.79
CA THR A 68 -5.36 -1.19 -23.10
C THR A 68 -4.59 -1.99 -22.06
N VAL A 69 -5.06 -1.94 -20.82
CA VAL A 69 -4.44 -2.65 -19.70
C VAL A 69 -5.51 -3.41 -18.93
N GLU A 70 -5.38 -4.75 -18.81
CA GLU A 70 -6.36 -5.63 -18.16
C GLU A 70 -7.81 -5.45 -18.69
N GLY A 71 -7.95 -5.20 -20.00
CA GLY A 71 -9.25 -4.94 -20.63
C GLY A 71 -9.83 -3.55 -20.37
N ILE A 72 -9.08 -2.66 -19.72
CA ILE A 72 -9.44 -1.27 -19.47
C ILE A 72 -8.72 -0.38 -20.48
N GLU A 73 -9.47 0.45 -21.20
CA GLU A 73 -8.91 1.46 -22.10
C GLU A 73 -8.46 2.69 -21.30
N LEU A 74 -7.14 2.92 -21.30
CA LEU A 74 -6.48 4.09 -20.74
C LEU A 74 -6.35 5.14 -21.83
N THR A 75 -6.97 6.30 -21.65
CA THR A 75 -6.84 7.42 -22.60
C THR A 75 -5.98 8.53 -22.03
N ARG A 76 -5.27 9.26 -22.89
CA ARG A 76 -4.45 10.41 -22.46
C ARG A 76 -5.28 11.49 -21.77
N GLY A 77 -6.53 11.70 -22.18
CA GLY A 77 -7.44 12.71 -21.62
C GLY A 77 -7.97 12.39 -20.22
N ASP A 78 -7.87 11.13 -19.80
CA ASP A 78 -8.25 10.67 -18.46
C ASP A 78 -7.07 10.61 -17.49
N ARG A 79 -5.85 10.97 -17.93
CA ARG A 79 -4.67 10.97 -17.06
C ARG A 79 -4.81 11.97 -15.93
N ILE A 80 -4.46 11.54 -14.72
CA ILE A 80 -4.44 12.39 -13.53
C ILE A 80 -3.32 13.45 -13.69
N PRO A 81 -3.62 14.75 -13.59
CA PRO A 81 -2.64 15.82 -13.66
C PRO A 81 -1.61 15.76 -12.52
N GLU A 82 -0.37 16.15 -12.82
CA GLU A 82 0.75 16.18 -11.86
C GLU A 82 0.48 17.11 -10.68
N SER A 83 -0.24 18.20 -10.92
CA SER A 83 -0.62 19.15 -9.88
C SER A 83 -1.47 18.52 -8.76
N LEU A 84 -2.16 17.40 -9.02
CA LEU A 84 -2.89 16.68 -7.98
C LEU A 84 -1.95 15.91 -7.05
N PHE A 85 -0.84 15.35 -7.57
CA PHE A 85 0.13 14.60 -6.76
C PHE A 85 0.85 15.47 -5.75
N ALA A 86 1.19 16.72 -6.10
CA ALA A 86 1.93 17.64 -5.22
C ALA A 86 1.23 17.90 -3.88
N ARG A 87 -0.11 17.94 -3.84
CA ARG A 87 -0.87 18.11 -2.58
C ARG A 87 -0.89 16.82 -1.75
N ILE A 88 -0.82 15.67 -2.40
CA ILE A 88 -0.99 14.34 -1.80
C ILE A 88 0.34 13.85 -1.24
N SER A 89 1.45 14.15 -1.92
CA SER A 89 2.79 13.79 -1.50
C SER A 89 3.15 14.35 -0.12
N GLY A 90 2.64 15.53 0.23
CA GLY A 90 2.83 16.13 1.55
C GLY A 90 2.41 15.20 2.70
N ARG A 91 1.28 14.48 2.55
CA ARG A 91 0.76 13.60 3.60
C ARG A 91 1.59 12.31 3.74
N CYS A 92 1.97 11.70 2.62
CA CYS A 92 2.83 10.52 2.62
C CYS A 92 4.23 10.85 3.14
N ARG A 93 4.74 12.05 2.82
CA ARG A 93 6.04 12.54 3.32
C ARG A 93 6.01 12.74 4.82
N GLU A 94 4.97 13.38 5.35
CA GLU A 94 4.79 13.61 6.78
C GLU A 94 4.69 12.29 7.57
N LEU A 95 3.89 11.33 7.09
CA LEU A 95 3.67 10.07 7.81
C LEU A 95 4.81 9.08 7.64
N TYR A 96 5.37 8.96 6.44
CA TYR A 96 6.21 7.83 6.03
C TYR A 96 7.53 8.23 5.37
N GLY A 97 7.79 9.52 5.18
CA GLY A 97 9.05 10.01 4.64
C GLY A 97 9.28 9.66 3.17
N PHE A 98 8.21 9.51 2.37
CA PHE A 98 8.31 9.33 0.92
C PHE A 98 7.37 10.26 0.15
N GLU A 99 7.70 10.50 -1.12
CA GLU A 99 6.88 11.20 -2.10
C GLU A 99 6.90 10.44 -3.44
N ILE A 100 5.73 10.30 -4.05
CA ILE A 100 5.59 9.67 -5.36
C ILE A 100 4.86 10.63 -6.29
N ASP A 101 5.48 10.93 -7.43
CA ASP A 101 4.98 11.76 -8.52
C ASP A 101 5.12 11.08 -9.90
N TRP A 102 5.78 9.93 -9.96
CA TRP A 102 6.13 9.22 -11.19
C TRP A 102 5.09 8.17 -11.62
N VAL A 103 4.23 7.71 -10.71
CA VAL A 103 3.24 6.66 -11.01
C VAL A 103 2.15 7.19 -11.95
N PRO A 104 1.88 6.51 -13.08
CA PRO A 104 0.77 6.87 -13.94
C PRO A 104 -0.58 6.58 -13.25
N GLY A 105 -1.44 7.59 -13.21
CA GLY A 105 -2.80 7.48 -12.67
C GLY A 105 -3.86 7.92 -13.68
N PHE A 106 -5.03 7.30 -13.67
CA PHE A 106 -6.12 7.61 -14.62
C PHE A 106 -7.52 7.69 -13.97
N PHE A 107 -8.38 8.54 -14.52
CA PHE A 107 -9.78 8.74 -14.14
C PHE A 107 -10.70 7.84 -14.98
N ILE A 108 -11.06 6.68 -14.45
CA ILE A 108 -11.78 5.63 -15.17
C ILE A 108 -12.94 5.10 -14.35
N ASP A 109 -14.05 4.80 -15.02
CA ASP A 109 -15.18 4.06 -14.44
C ASP A 109 -15.21 2.65 -15.04
N PRO A 110 -14.71 1.62 -14.33
CA PRO A 110 -14.81 0.24 -14.79
C PRO A 110 -16.25 -0.21 -14.98
N SER A 111 -16.49 -1.16 -15.88
CA SER A 111 -17.81 -1.77 -16.08
C SER A 111 -18.33 -2.40 -14.78
N PHE A 112 -19.62 -2.20 -14.46
CA PHE A 112 -20.29 -2.75 -13.26
C PHE A 112 -19.72 -2.31 -11.90
N SER A 113 -19.25 -1.06 -11.79
CA SER A 113 -18.49 -0.57 -10.64
C SER A 113 -19.23 0.53 -9.83
N LEU A 114 -20.47 0.25 -9.39
CA LEU A 114 -21.31 1.23 -8.69
C LEU A 114 -20.65 1.79 -7.41
N LEU A 115 -19.87 0.98 -6.70
CA LEU A 115 -19.19 1.34 -5.44
C LEU A 115 -17.67 1.48 -5.57
N PHE A 116 -17.15 1.53 -6.80
CA PHE A 116 -15.71 1.61 -7.04
C PHE A 116 -15.18 3.02 -6.78
N GLY A 117 -14.18 3.11 -5.90
CA GLY A 117 -13.44 4.33 -5.59
C GLY A 117 -12.12 4.42 -6.36
N GLY A 118 -11.30 3.37 -6.30
CA GLY A 118 -9.99 3.29 -6.95
C GLY A 118 -9.35 1.91 -6.77
N CYS A 119 -8.26 1.67 -7.51
CA CYS A 119 -7.44 0.46 -7.43
C CYS A 119 -6.07 0.72 -8.09
N ALA A 120 -5.00 0.24 -7.46
CA ALA A 120 -3.70 0.06 -8.10
C ALA A 120 -3.61 -1.32 -8.80
N PHE A 121 -3.23 -1.31 -10.07
CA PHE A 121 -2.80 -2.50 -10.79
C PHE A 121 -1.31 -2.68 -10.65
N CYS A 122 -0.89 -3.88 -10.29
CA CYS A 122 0.50 -4.24 -10.07
C CYS A 122 0.84 -5.50 -10.87
N TRP A 123 1.87 -5.45 -11.71
CA TRP A 123 2.36 -6.62 -12.45
C TRP A 123 3.65 -7.15 -11.85
N TYR A 124 3.65 -8.44 -11.55
CA TYR A 124 4.80 -9.18 -11.06
C TYR A 124 5.50 -9.91 -12.22
N PRO A 125 6.84 -10.06 -12.17
CA PRO A 125 7.77 -9.64 -11.11
C PRO A 125 8.34 -8.22 -11.29
N GLU A 126 7.95 -7.47 -12.32
CA GLU A 126 8.55 -6.17 -12.66
C GLU A 126 8.07 -5.02 -11.78
N PHE A 127 7.02 -5.26 -10.98
CA PHE A 127 6.38 -4.28 -10.11
C PHE A 127 5.98 -3.00 -10.85
N PHE A 128 5.62 -3.14 -12.13
CA PHE A 128 4.97 -2.07 -12.87
C PHE A 128 3.64 -1.77 -12.17
N THR A 129 3.40 -0.49 -11.92
CA THR A 129 2.22 -0.05 -11.18
C THR A 129 1.60 1.13 -11.89
N LEU A 130 0.30 1.04 -12.07
CA LEU A 130 -0.57 2.16 -12.42
C LEU A 130 -1.76 2.11 -11.49
N PHE A 131 -2.40 3.24 -11.25
CA PHE A 131 -3.66 3.22 -10.51
C PHE A 131 -4.77 3.93 -11.28
N ILE A 132 -5.98 3.44 -11.05
CA ILE A 132 -7.20 4.02 -11.59
C ILE A 132 -8.05 4.50 -10.43
N ILE A 133 -8.68 5.66 -10.59
CA ILE A 133 -9.68 6.18 -9.66
C ILE A 133 -10.93 6.56 -10.44
N ARG A 134 -12.07 6.56 -9.77
CA ARG A 134 -13.36 6.87 -10.36
C ARG A 134 -13.34 8.18 -11.15
N ARG A 135 -13.97 8.22 -12.33
CA ARG A 135 -13.96 9.40 -13.22
C ARG A 135 -14.59 10.64 -12.59
N THR A 136 -15.57 10.49 -11.70
CA THR A 136 -16.17 11.60 -10.94
C THR A 136 -15.13 12.42 -10.16
N PHE A 137 -14.01 11.79 -9.76
CA PHE A 137 -12.94 12.49 -9.08
C PHE A 137 -12.15 13.45 -9.98
N LYS A 138 -12.38 13.45 -11.29
CA LYS A 138 -11.80 14.46 -12.19
C LYS A 138 -12.28 15.86 -11.80
N ASP A 139 -13.58 15.98 -11.57
CA ASP A 139 -14.24 17.26 -11.33
C ASP A 139 -14.59 17.50 -9.86
N GLN A 140 -14.72 16.43 -9.06
CA GLN A 140 -15.14 16.52 -7.66
C GLN A 140 -14.08 15.96 -6.69
N GLU A 141 -13.91 16.60 -5.52
CA GLU A 141 -13.03 16.06 -4.48
C GLU A 141 -13.67 14.88 -3.72
N ARG A 142 -15.00 14.76 -3.74
CA ARG A 142 -15.73 13.73 -2.98
C ARG A 142 -16.70 12.99 -3.86
N TRP A 143 -16.84 11.69 -3.59
CA TRP A 143 -17.89 10.85 -4.16
C TRP A 143 -18.34 9.85 -3.11
N LEU A 144 -19.63 9.89 -2.77
CA LEU A 144 -20.20 9.18 -1.61
C LEU A 144 -19.39 9.45 -0.34
N ILE A 145 -18.86 8.40 0.28
CA ILE A 145 -18.03 8.46 1.49
C ILE A 145 -16.54 8.66 1.18
N TYR A 146 -16.13 8.58 -0.10
CA TYR A 146 -14.73 8.62 -0.52
C TYR A 146 -14.27 10.04 -0.88
N ARG A 147 -13.00 10.34 -0.59
CA ARG A 147 -12.32 11.57 -1.01
C ARG A 147 -11.17 11.24 -1.94
N ARG A 148 -10.96 12.07 -2.97
CA ARG A 148 -9.91 11.90 -3.98
C ARG A 148 -8.52 11.80 -3.37
N ASN A 149 -8.15 12.75 -2.51
CA ASN A 149 -6.80 12.82 -1.95
C ASN A 149 -6.51 11.61 -1.06
N GLU A 150 -7.51 11.16 -0.29
CA GLU A 150 -7.42 9.97 0.55
C GLU A 150 -7.23 8.69 -0.28
N LEU A 151 -7.99 8.54 -1.37
CA LEU A 151 -7.85 7.37 -2.25
C LEU A 151 -6.46 7.36 -2.89
N ILE A 152 -6.00 8.47 -3.44
CA ILE A 152 -4.68 8.50 -4.07
C ILE A 152 -3.58 8.26 -3.04
N SER A 153 -3.62 8.88 -1.84
CA SER A 153 -2.61 8.59 -0.80
C SER A 153 -2.62 7.14 -0.35
N HIS A 154 -3.80 6.52 -0.31
CA HIS A 154 -3.97 5.10 0.00
C HIS A 154 -3.32 4.22 -1.07
N GLU A 155 -3.64 4.43 -2.36
CA GLU A 155 -3.02 3.68 -3.45
C GLU A 155 -1.50 3.90 -3.53
N LEU A 156 -1.01 5.12 -3.28
CA LEU A 156 0.43 5.41 -3.24
C LEU A 156 1.15 4.66 -2.11
N CYS A 157 0.48 4.37 -1.00
CA CYS A 157 1.07 3.51 0.04
C CYS A 157 1.28 2.08 -0.47
N HIS A 158 0.30 1.54 -1.20
CA HIS A 158 0.41 0.22 -1.83
C HIS A 158 1.53 0.17 -2.85
N VAL A 159 1.66 1.22 -3.68
CA VAL A 159 2.77 1.29 -4.63
C VAL A 159 4.12 1.26 -3.91
N ALA A 160 4.29 2.07 -2.86
CA ALA A 160 5.56 2.15 -2.15
C ALA A 160 5.93 0.82 -1.47
N ARG A 161 4.94 0.12 -0.88
CA ARG A 161 5.15 -1.10 -0.10
C ARG A 161 5.07 -2.39 -0.91
N LEU A 162 4.89 -2.29 -2.22
CA LEU A 162 4.65 -3.44 -3.09
C LEU A 162 5.76 -4.50 -3.01
N SER A 163 7.01 -4.09 -2.81
CA SER A 163 8.18 -4.97 -2.70
C SER A 163 8.31 -5.68 -1.33
N LEU A 164 7.51 -5.30 -0.33
CA LEU A 164 7.60 -5.88 1.03
C LEU A 164 6.71 -7.11 1.22
N ASP A 165 5.88 -7.46 0.23
CA ASP A 165 4.91 -8.58 0.28
C ASP A 165 4.10 -8.63 1.59
N SER A 166 3.67 -7.45 2.05
CA SER A 166 2.90 -7.29 3.29
C SER A 166 1.43 -7.62 3.04
N SER A 167 0.84 -8.42 3.93
CA SER A 167 -0.59 -8.76 3.87
C SER A 167 -1.35 -8.46 5.16
N VAL A 168 -0.64 -8.24 6.27
CA VAL A 168 -1.25 -7.99 7.59
C VAL A 168 -1.38 -6.51 7.87
N TYR A 169 -0.34 -5.73 7.60
CA TYR A 169 -0.28 -4.31 7.98
C TYR A 169 -0.47 -3.35 6.81
N GLU A 170 -0.46 -3.85 5.57
CA GLU A 170 -0.57 -3.08 4.34
C GLU A 170 -1.74 -2.09 4.34
N GLU A 171 -2.96 -2.61 4.51
CA GLU A 171 -4.17 -1.81 4.63
C GLU A 171 -4.13 -0.85 5.84
N ILE A 172 -3.52 -1.26 6.96
CA ILE A 172 -3.41 -0.42 8.15
C ILE A 172 -2.55 0.81 7.85
N PHE A 173 -1.44 0.65 7.10
CA PHE A 173 -0.61 1.77 6.66
C PHE A 173 -1.33 2.65 5.64
N ALA A 174 -1.98 2.05 4.65
CA ALA A 174 -2.70 2.80 3.62
C ALA A 174 -3.84 3.64 4.22
N TYR A 175 -4.68 3.06 5.09
CA TYR A 175 -5.80 3.76 5.73
C TYR A 175 -5.39 4.86 6.72
N ARG A 176 -4.18 4.85 7.26
CA ARG A 176 -3.68 5.94 8.13
C ARG A 176 -3.56 7.28 7.41
N THR A 177 -3.45 7.27 6.09
CA THR A 177 -3.48 8.48 5.27
C THR A 177 -4.85 9.15 5.27
N SER A 178 -5.92 8.43 5.64
CA SER A 178 -7.29 8.92 5.69
C SER A 178 -7.49 10.04 6.72
N ASP A 179 -8.30 11.04 6.37
CA ASP A 179 -8.81 12.06 7.29
C ASP A 179 -9.78 11.46 8.32
N SER A 180 -10.46 10.36 7.97
CA SER A 180 -11.50 9.75 8.80
C SER A 180 -10.91 8.83 9.87
N GLY A 181 -11.12 9.17 11.15
CA GLY A 181 -10.71 8.32 12.27
C GLY A 181 -11.32 6.92 12.23
N PHE A 182 -12.55 6.80 11.73
CA PHE A 182 -13.21 5.50 11.52
C PHE A 182 -12.45 4.64 10.51
N ARG A 183 -12.07 5.21 9.36
CA ARG A 183 -11.32 4.49 8.32
C ARG A 183 -9.89 4.17 8.78
N ARG A 184 -9.23 5.10 9.48
CA ARG A 184 -7.92 4.83 10.11
C ARG A 184 -7.97 3.65 11.08
N LEU A 185 -9.09 3.45 11.76
CA LEU A 185 -9.24 2.39 12.76
C LEU A 185 -9.73 1.07 12.16
N LEU A 186 -10.76 1.10 11.31
CA LEU A 186 -11.49 -0.10 10.85
C LEU A 186 -11.32 -0.40 9.35
N GLY A 187 -10.68 0.49 8.58
CA GLY A 187 -10.52 0.29 7.13
C GLY A 187 -9.80 -1.02 6.79
N GLY A 188 -8.78 -1.40 7.56
CA GLY A 188 -8.00 -2.63 7.34
C GLY A 188 -8.55 -3.91 7.98
N ILE A 189 -9.84 -3.97 8.34
CA ILE A 189 -10.43 -5.21 8.92
C ILE A 189 -10.34 -6.38 7.93
N PHE A 190 -10.64 -6.12 6.66
CA PHE A 190 -10.47 -7.05 5.55
C PHE A 190 -9.03 -6.91 5.04
N ARG A 191 -8.30 -8.03 5.02
CA ARG A 191 -6.88 -8.05 4.60
C ARG A 191 -6.69 -8.59 3.20
N LYS A 192 -7.52 -9.56 2.82
CA LYS A 192 -7.44 -10.26 1.54
C LYS A 192 -8.82 -10.38 0.92
N PRO A 193 -8.92 -10.56 -0.41
CA PRO A 193 -10.19 -10.84 -1.08
C PRO A 193 -10.97 -12.01 -0.45
N TYR A 194 -10.26 -13.04 0.05
CA TYR A 194 -10.88 -14.18 0.76
C TYR A 194 -11.64 -13.80 2.03
N ASP A 195 -11.24 -12.74 2.74
CA ASP A 195 -12.00 -12.27 3.91
C ASP A 195 -13.38 -11.76 3.47
N SER A 196 -13.44 -11.07 2.31
CA SER A 196 -14.70 -10.61 1.71
C SER A 196 -15.56 -11.77 1.22
N PHE A 197 -14.96 -12.79 0.58
CA PHE A 197 -15.68 -13.99 0.16
C PHE A 197 -16.22 -14.80 1.33
N LEU A 198 -15.46 -14.93 2.43
CA LEU A 198 -15.93 -15.60 3.64
C LEU A 198 -17.15 -14.88 4.23
N PHE A 199 -17.07 -13.55 4.36
CA PHE A 199 -18.18 -12.74 4.88
C PHE A 199 -19.42 -12.84 3.98
N LEU A 200 -19.22 -12.75 2.66
CA LEU A 200 -20.31 -12.91 1.69
C LEU A 200 -20.90 -14.32 1.75
N GLY A 201 -20.08 -15.36 1.86
CA GLY A 201 -20.53 -16.74 1.96
C GLY A 201 -21.42 -16.99 3.18
N VAL A 202 -21.02 -16.52 4.36
CA VAL A 202 -21.83 -16.69 5.59
C VAL A 202 -23.12 -15.86 5.57
N THR A 203 -23.10 -14.68 4.96
CA THR A 203 -24.31 -13.85 4.80
C THR A 203 -25.27 -14.41 3.76
N LEU A 204 -24.77 -14.99 2.66
CA LEU A 204 -25.59 -15.74 1.70
C LEU A 204 -26.21 -16.99 2.31
N LEU A 205 -25.48 -17.71 3.17
CA LEU A 205 -26.01 -18.86 3.89
C LEU A 205 -27.16 -18.43 4.84
N LEU A 206 -26.99 -17.31 5.54
CA LEU A 206 -28.07 -16.72 6.35
C LEU A 206 -29.28 -16.33 5.49
N LEU A 207 -29.07 -15.72 4.32
CA LEU A 207 -30.14 -15.37 3.39
C LEU A 207 -30.90 -16.63 2.92
N LEU A 208 -30.17 -17.67 2.51
CA LEU A 208 -30.77 -18.94 2.09
C LEU A 208 -31.60 -19.56 3.22
N ALA A 209 -31.08 -19.58 4.44
CA ALA A 209 -31.81 -20.07 5.60
C ALA A 209 -33.11 -19.27 5.85
N GLN A 210 -33.09 -17.95 5.64
CA GLN A 210 -34.30 -17.14 5.74
C GLN A 210 -35.32 -17.44 4.64
N VAL A 211 -34.87 -17.65 3.40
CA VAL A 211 -35.76 -18.07 2.30
C VAL A 211 -36.36 -19.44 2.60
N VAL A 212 -35.56 -20.41 3.07
CA VAL A 212 -36.06 -21.73 3.45
C VAL A 212 -37.07 -21.65 4.59
N ARG A 213 -36.77 -20.84 5.61
CA ARG A 213 -37.68 -20.63 6.73
C ARG A 213 -39.02 -20.04 6.27
N THR A 214 -38.99 -19.05 5.40
CA THR A 214 -40.20 -18.35 4.96
C THR A 214 -41.06 -19.18 3.98
N GLN A 215 -40.45 -19.99 3.12
CA GLN A 215 -41.17 -20.68 2.05
C GLN A 215 -41.45 -22.17 2.32
N PHE A 216 -40.57 -22.86 3.05
CA PHE A 216 -40.61 -24.33 3.14
C PHE A 216 -40.66 -24.86 4.59
N MET A 217 -39.95 -24.23 5.52
CA MET A 217 -39.78 -24.73 6.89
C MET A 217 -39.87 -23.61 7.94
N PRO A 218 -41.08 -23.14 8.31
CA PRO A 218 -41.26 -22.02 9.27
C PRO A 218 -40.62 -22.23 10.64
N SER A 219 -40.45 -23.49 11.07
CA SER A 219 -39.81 -23.88 12.32
C SER A 219 -38.29 -23.88 12.29
N LEU A 220 -37.64 -23.61 11.15
CA LEU A 220 -36.19 -23.57 11.03
C LEU A 220 -35.60 -22.51 11.99
N PRO A 221 -34.74 -22.89 12.95
CA PRO A 221 -34.15 -21.95 13.88
C PRO A 221 -33.12 -21.08 13.15
N ILE A 222 -33.39 -19.77 13.04
CA ILE A 222 -32.46 -18.86 12.36
C ILE A 222 -31.30 -18.37 13.25
N GLY A 223 -31.43 -18.51 14.57
CA GLY A 223 -30.44 -18.08 15.55
C GLY A 223 -29.01 -18.56 15.27
N PRO A 224 -28.78 -19.86 14.96
CA PRO A 224 -27.47 -20.38 14.61
C PRO A 224 -26.81 -19.69 13.41
N PHE A 225 -27.58 -19.30 12.39
CA PHE A 225 -27.05 -18.62 11.21
C PHE A 225 -26.61 -17.18 11.52
N TRP A 226 -27.38 -16.46 12.36
CA TRP A 226 -26.95 -15.16 12.88
C TRP A 226 -25.72 -15.26 13.78
N LEU A 227 -25.67 -16.31 14.63
CA LEU A 227 -24.50 -16.57 15.46
C LEU A 227 -23.26 -16.79 14.61
N LEU A 228 -23.35 -17.56 13.52
CA LEU A 228 -22.24 -17.78 12.60
C LEU A 228 -21.72 -16.47 11.98
N VAL A 229 -22.61 -15.61 11.48
CA VAL A 229 -22.24 -14.29 10.94
C VAL A 229 -21.57 -13.44 12.03
N GLY A 230 -22.12 -13.43 13.24
CA GLY A 230 -21.56 -12.73 14.39
C GLY A 230 -20.16 -13.23 14.76
N LEU A 231 -19.94 -14.55 14.81
CA LEU A 231 -18.65 -15.15 15.12
C LEU A 231 -17.57 -14.81 14.08
N VAL A 232 -17.91 -14.87 12.79
CA VAL A 232 -16.97 -14.49 11.71
C VAL A 232 -16.61 -13.00 11.81
N PHE A 233 -17.59 -12.14 12.05
CA PHE A 233 -17.34 -10.71 12.21
C PHE A 233 -16.50 -10.39 13.46
N LEU A 234 -16.81 -11.02 14.60
CA LEU A 234 -16.03 -10.88 15.83
C LEU A 234 -14.60 -11.37 15.66
N TRP A 235 -14.40 -12.47 14.92
CA TRP A 235 -13.06 -12.97 14.60
C TRP A 235 -12.26 -11.96 13.76
N PHE A 236 -12.87 -11.34 12.74
CA PHE A 236 -12.21 -10.29 11.97
C PHE A 236 -11.79 -9.10 12.86
N LEU A 237 -12.69 -8.64 13.74
CA LEU A 237 -12.40 -7.56 14.68
C LEU A 237 -11.27 -7.94 15.64
N ALA A 238 -11.34 -9.10 16.28
CA ALA A 238 -10.33 -9.56 17.23
C ALA A 238 -8.95 -9.66 16.56
N ARG A 239 -8.89 -10.27 15.37
CA ARG A 239 -7.67 -10.39 14.56
C ARG A 239 -7.10 -9.01 14.19
N HIS A 240 -7.96 -8.08 13.77
CA HIS A 240 -7.58 -6.72 13.40
C HIS A 240 -7.02 -5.92 14.58
N PHE A 241 -7.72 -5.91 15.71
CA PHE A 241 -7.27 -5.21 16.91
C PHE A 241 -6.01 -5.82 17.52
N ALA A 242 -5.82 -7.13 17.43
CA ALA A 242 -4.56 -7.77 17.81
C ALA A 242 -3.38 -7.24 16.96
N SER A 243 -3.57 -7.09 15.64
CA SER A 243 -2.56 -6.49 14.76
C SER A 243 -2.33 -5.01 15.06
N ILE A 244 -3.38 -4.22 15.32
CA ILE A 244 -3.21 -2.81 15.75
C ILE A 244 -2.42 -2.74 17.06
N ALA A 245 -2.73 -3.59 18.03
CA ALA A 245 -2.02 -3.62 19.31
C ALA A 245 -0.54 -3.98 19.12
N CYS A 246 -0.24 -4.96 18.27
CA CYS A 246 1.12 -5.34 17.88
C CYS A 246 1.87 -4.17 17.24
N LEU A 247 1.27 -3.52 16.23
CA LEU A 247 1.85 -2.37 15.55
C LEU A 247 2.10 -1.18 16.49
N ARG A 248 1.20 -0.92 17.44
CA ARG A 248 1.38 0.14 18.46
C ARG A 248 2.52 -0.16 19.43
N ARG A 249 2.74 -1.43 19.78
CA ARG A 249 3.88 -1.82 20.60
C ARG A 249 5.18 -1.65 19.82
N ALA A 250 5.23 -2.13 18.57
CA ALA A 250 6.38 -1.92 17.69
C ALA A 250 6.66 -0.42 17.49
N GLU A 251 5.64 0.41 17.31
CA GLU A 251 5.80 1.85 17.19
C GLU A 251 6.43 2.48 18.43
N ARG A 252 6.00 2.07 19.63
CA ARG A 252 6.62 2.55 20.86
C ARG A 252 8.10 2.21 20.93
N VAL A 253 8.47 0.98 20.58
CA VAL A 253 9.87 0.52 20.58
C VAL A 253 10.71 1.34 19.61
N VAL A 254 10.24 1.51 18.38
CA VAL A 254 10.96 2.30 17.36
C VAL A 254 11.02 3.77 17.75
N ARG A 255 9.95 4.32 18.32
CA ARG A 255 9.88 5.71 18.79
C ARG A 255 10.89 5.98 19.90
N GLU A 256 10.98 5.10 20.88
CA GLU A 256 11.94 5.21 21.98
C GLU A 256 13.39 5.09 21.50
N ALA A 257 13.64 4.30 20.45
CA ALA A 257 14.97 4.15 19.87
C ALA A 257 15.34 5.30 18.90
N PHE A 258 14.56 5.54 17.86
CA PHE A 258 14.93 6.46 16.77
C PHE A 258 14.25 7.82 16.88
N GLY A 259 13.36 8.03 17.86
CA GLY A 259 12.63 9.28 18.06
C GLY A 259 11.27 9.33 17.37
N ASP A 260 10.45 10.29 17.82
CA ASP A 260 9.04 10.46 17.41
C ASP A 260 8.85 10.65 15.90
N LEU A 261 9.72 11.43 15.25
CA LEU A 261 9.61 11.74 13.82
C LEU A 261 9.95 10.54 12.92
N HIS A 262 10.50 9.46 13.48
CA HIS A 262 11.05 8.35 12.71
C HIS A 262 10.31 7.02 12.91
N SER A 263 9.38 6.95 13.86
CA SER A 263 8.70 5.70 14.18
C SER A 263 7.87 5.14 13.01
N TRP A 264 7.01 5.96 12.40
CA TRP A 264 6.17 5.56 11.27
C TRP A 264 6.95 5.35 9.97
N PRO A 265 7.90 6.21 9.57
CA PRO A 265 8.75 5.96 8.40
C PRO A 265 9.52 4.64 8.47
N VAL A 266 10.04 4.27 9.64
CA VAL A 266 10.75 3.00 9.83
C VAL A 266 9.78 1.82 9.73
N LEU A 267 8.68 1.85 10.49
CA LEU A 267 7.67 0.79 10.46
C LEU A 267 7.06 0.57 9.07
N PHE A 268 6.89 1.65 8.30
CA PHE A 268 6.41 1.59 6.91
C PHE A 268 7.37 0.86 5.96
N ARG A 269 8.63 0.65 6.36
CA ARG A 269 9.61 -0.13 5.59
C ARG A 269 9.82 -1.53 6.13
N CYS A 270 9.18 -1.87 7.25
CA CYS A 270 9.23 -3.19 7.84
C CYS A 270 8.25 -4.17 7.15
N THR A 271 8.67 -5.42 7.08
CA THR A 271 7.82 -6.56 6.70
C THR A 271 6.89 -6.94 7.86
N ASP A 272 5.88 -7.77 7.57
CA ASP A 272 4.95 -8.25 8.60
C ASP A 272 5.64 -9.06 9.71
N ALA A 273 6.69 -9.81 9.34
CA ALA A 273 7.49 -10.61 10.28
C ALA A 273 8.29 -9.71 11.23
N GLU A 274 8.92 -8.67 10.67
CA GLU A 274 9.70 -7.71 11.45
C GLU A 274 8.82 -6.95 12.44
N ILE A 275 7.64 -6.47 12.03
CA ILE A 275 6.73 -5.77 12.95
C ILE A 275 6.34 -6.68 14.13
N LYS A 276 6.14 -7.98 13.89
CA LYS A 276 5.88 -8.96 14.96
C LYS A 276 7.08 -9.16 15.87
N GLU A 277 8.29 -9.19 15.32
CA GLU A 277 9.53 -9.29 16.08
C GLU A 277 9.71 -8.06 16.98
N LEU A 278 9.58 -6.86 16.40
CA LEU A 278 9.70 -5.57 17.07
C LEU A 278 8.70 -5.41 18.22
N CYS A 279 7.49 -5.94 18.07
CA CYS A 279 6.45 -5.90 19.10
C CYS A 279 6.88 -6.55 20.43
N GLY A 280 7.84 -7.49 20.40
CA GLY A 280 8.35 -8.18 21.59
C GLY A 280 9.65 -7.61 22.16
N MET A 281 10.24 -6.61 21.52
CA MET A 281 11.56 -6.07 21.88
C MET A 281 11.48 -4.87 22.82
N GLY A 282 12.60 -4.57 23.49
CA GLY A 282 12.86 -3.25 24.10
C GLY A 282 13.63 -2.34 23.14
N ALA A 283 13.64 -1.03 23.42
CA ALA A 283 14.27 -0.02 22.55
C ALA A 283 15.76 -0.30 22.29
N GLU A 284 16.54 -0.61 23.33
CA GLU A 284 17.97 -0.92 23.18
C GLU A 284 18.21 -2.21 22.40
N SER A 285 17.39 -3.25 22.63
CA SER A 285 17.44 -4.48 21.84
C SER A 285 17.15 -4.21 20.37
N PHE A 286 16.18 -3.33 20.08
CA PHE A 286 15.88 -2.92 18.72
C PHE A 286 17.03 -2.14 18.08
N ARG A 287 17.71 -1.23 18.80
CA ARG A 287 18.89 -0.53 18.25
C ARG A 287 19.95 -1.52 17.78
N SER A 288 20.33 -2.46 18.64
CA SER A 288 21.32 -3.51 18.33
C SER A 288 20.85 -4.41 17.19
N TRP A 289 19.57 -4.79 17.19
CA TRP A 289 18.97 -5.59 16.12
C TRP A 289 18.99 -4.85 14.77
N ALA A 290 18.64 -3.56 14.75
CA ALA A 290 18.62 -2.74 13.53
C ALA A 290 20.03 -2.54 12.96
N LEU A 291 21.03 -2.31 13.83
CA LEU A 291 22.43 -2.23 13.42
C LEU A 291 22.92 -3.56 12.86
N SER A 292 22.64 -4.68 13.53
CA SER A 292 23.00 -6.01 13.02
C SER A 292 22.34 -6.32 11.67
N ARG A 293 21.06 -5.97 11.50
CA ARG A 293 20.36 -6.10 10.22
C ARG A 293 20.96 -5.20 9.15
N SER A 294 21.43 -4.00 9.49
CA SER A 294 22.03 -3.08 8.53
C SER A 294 23.34 -3.58 7.92
N GLU A 295 24.03 -4.50 8.61
CA GLU A 295 25.23 -5.18 8.11
C GLU A 295 24.89 -6.30 7.12
N GLN A 296 23.69 -6.88 7.22
CA GLN A 296 23.27 -8.06 6.45
C GLN A 296 22.34 -7.70 5.28
N GLU A 297 21.49 -6.69 5.47
CA GLU A 297 20.45 -6.31 4.52
C GLU A 297 20.59 -4.84 4.10
N ILE A 298 20.71 -4.62 2.79
CA ILE A 298 20.82 -3.28 2.24
C ILE A 298 19.61 -2.39 2.58
N ARG A 299 18.40 -2.97 2.64
CA ARG A 299 17.19 -2.25 3.05
C ARG A 299 17.33 -1.66 4.45
N TRP A 300 17.80 -2.45 5.42
CA TRP A 300 18.04 -1.95 6.77
C TRP A 300 19.19 -0.95 6.84
N LYS A 301 20.22 -1.11 5.99
CA LYS A 301 21.28 -0.10 5.83
C LYS A 301 20.70 1.26 5.40
N VAL A 302 19.78 1.27 4.43
CA VAL A 302 19.08 2.48 3.99
C VAL A 302 18.17 3.03 5.09
N ILE A 303 17.39 2.18 5.78
CA ILE A 303 16.49 2.61 6.88
C ILE A 303 17.29 3.30 7.99
N VAL A 304 18.37 2.67 8.47
CA VAL A 304 19.22 3.22 9.53
C VAL A 304 19.90 4.51 9.06
N HIS A 305 20.37 4.57 7.81
CA HIS A 305 20.95 5.78 7.25
C HIS A 305 19.95 6.95 7.21
N ARG A 306 18.70 6.68 6.82
CA ARG A 306 17.67 7.72 6.68
C ARG A 306 17.06 8.17 8.00
N PHE A 307 16.91 7.27 8.96
CA PHE A 307 16.07 7.49 10.15
C PHE A 307 16.77 7.19 11.48
N GLY A 308 17.94 6.54 11.45
CA GLY A 308 18.68 6.16 12.64
C GLY A 308 19.53 7.28 13.24
N GLY A 309 19.21 8.55 12.98
CA GLY A 309 20.01 9.76 13.30
C GLY A 309 20.36 10.01 14.77
N GLY A 310 20.16 9.04 15.67
CA GLY A 310 20.61 9.03 17.06
C GLY A 310 21.37 7.76 17.48
N CYS A 311 21.81 6.92 16.54
CA CYS A 311 22.64 5.72 16.80
C CYS A 311 24.12 5.93 16.41
N ARG A 312 24.67 7.11 16.71
CA ARG A 312 26.12 7.36 16.70
C ARG A 312 26.61 7.59 18.12
#